data_AF-A0A2L1TRK1-F1
#
_entry.id   AF-A0A2L1TRK1-F1
#
_cell.length_a   1.000
_cell.length_b   1.000
_cell.length_c   1.000
_cell.angle_alpha   90.00
_cell.angle_beta   90.00
_cell.angle_gamma   90.00
#
_symmetry.space_group_name_H-M   'P 1'
#
loop_
_entity.id
_entity.type
_entity.pdbx_description
1 polymer ?
#
loop_
_entity_poly.entity_id
_entity_poly.type
_entity_poly.pdbx_seq_one_letter_code
_entity_poly.pdbx_strand_id
1 'polypeptide(L)'
;MAVFISFAAGAVNVNTLNRGSTISVGEVSQTGWSQNGKTNYGNGQLFGCNLEFGFLTNLCDNDILDSPINEAQPSSTIQTQTS
;
A
#
# COMPACT_ATOMS: atom_id res chain seq x y z
N MET A 1 10.47 -30.22 -0.85
CA MET A 1 9.23 -30.57 -0.14
C MET A 1 8.25 -29.45 -0.41
N ALA A 2 7.16 -29.70 -1.15
CA ALA A 2 6.19 -28.67 -1.49
C ALA A 2 5.12 -28.57 -0.40
N VAL A 3 4.84 -27.37 0.08
CA VAL A 3 3.72 -27.08 0.97
C VAL A 3 2.57 -26.59 0.11
N PHE A 4 1.47 -27.34 0.11
CA PHE A 4 0.26 -26.97 -0.60
C PHE A 4 -0.59 -26.06 0.28
N ILE A 5 -0.74 -24.80 -0.13
CA ILE A 5 -1.66 -23.86 0.51
C ILE A 5 -2.96 -23.89 -0.29
N SER A 6 -4.00 -24.50 0.26
CA SER A 6 -5.33 -24.56 -0.34
C SER A 6 -6.19 -23.42 0.17
N PHE A 7 -6.72 -22.58 -0.73
CA PHE A 7 -7.73 -21.58 -0.38
C PHE A 7 -9.10 -22.26 -0.43
N ALA A 8 -9.81 -22.31 0.71
CA ALA A 8 -11.10 -23.00 0.85
C ALA A 8 -12.20 -22.52 -0.14
N ALA A 9 -12.05 -21.34 -0.75
CA ALA A 9 -12.94 -20.77 -1.76
C ALA A 9 -12.24 -20.45 -3.12
N GLY A 10 -11.01 -20.93 -3.35
CA GLY A 10 -10.31 -20.81 -4.63
C GLY A 10 -9.79 -19.42 -5.01
N ALA A 11 -9.89 -18.41 -4.14
CA ALA A 11 -9.48 -17.05 -4.48
C ALA A 11 -8.78 -16.34 -3.31
N VAL A 12 -7.82 -15.49 -3.66
CA VAL A 12 -7.32 -14.42 -2.78
C VAL A 12 -8.28 -13.25 -2.93
N ASN A 13 -9.18 -13.05 -1.97
CA ASN A 13 -10.08 -11.90 -1.96
C ASN A 13 -9.46 -10.77 -1.14
N VAL A 14 -9.22 -9.64 -1.79
CA VAL A 14 -8.67 -8.46 -1.12
C VAL A 14 -9.65 -7.31 -1.25
N ASN A 15 -10.21 -6.91 -0.11
CA ASN A 15 -11.19 -5.84 -0.01
C ASN A 15 -10.56 -4.45 -0.20
N THR A 16 -9.32 -4.28 0.24
CA THR A 16 -8.56 -3.06 -0.04
C THR A 16 -7.06 -3.26 0.10
N LEU A 17 -6.31 -2.55 -0.75
CA LEU A 17 -4.88 -2.35 -0.64
C LEU A 17 -4.64 -0.85 -0.64
N ASN A 18 -3.90 -0.35 0.33
CA ASN A 18 -3.50 1.05 0.34
C ASN A 18 -2.12 1.22 -0.27
N ARG A 19 -1.68 2.46 -0.38
CA ARG A 19 -0.34 2.85 -0.78
C ARG A 19 0.67 2.04 0.05
N GLY A 20 1.35 1.09 -0.62
CA GLY A 20 2.54 0.39 -0.09
C GLY A 20 2.29 -1.08 0.12
N SER A 21 1.32 -1.61 -0.64
CA SER A 21 0.81 -2.95 -0.43
C SER A 21 1.08 -3.82 -1.65
N THR A 22 1.28 -5.11 -1.38
CA THR A 22 1.58 -6.14 -2.38
C THR A 22 0.95 -7.43 -1.93
N ILE A 23 0.46 -8.20 -2.90
CA ILE A 23 0.04 -9.59 -2.71
C ILE A 23 1.08 -10.42 -3.45
N SER A 24 1.77 -11.32 -2.75
CA SER A 24 2.84 -12.12 -3.33
C SER A 24 2.67 -13.59 -2.96
N VAL A 25 2.79 -14.47 -3.95
CA VAL A 25 2.55 -15.92 -3.84
C VAL A 25 3.71 -16.64 -4.51
N GLY A 26 4.28 -17.64 -3.83
CA GLY A 26 5.47 -18.36 -4.28
C GLY A 26 6.76 -17.73 -3.74
N GLU A 27 7.89 -18.04 -4.38
CA GLU A 27 9.18 -17.44 -4.03
C GLU A 27 9.27 -16.03 -4.65
N VAL A 28 9.23 -15.01 -3.79
CA VAL A 28 9.20 -13.61 -4.23
C VAL A 28 10.26 -12.82 -3.49
N SER A 29 11.10 -12.11 -4.25
CA SER A 29 12.06 -11.15 -3.71
C SER A 29 11.59 -9.72 -4.00
N GLN A 30 11.37 -8.92 -2.96
CA GLN A 30 10.86 -7.54 -3.03
C GLN A 30 11.95 -6.54 -2.65
N THR A 31 13.09 -6.64 -3.32
CA THR A 31 14.23 -5.74 -3.12
C THR A 31 13.95 -4.36 -3.72
N GLY A 32 14.38 -3.30 -3.05
CA GLY A 32 14.24 -1.94 -3.57
C GLY A 32 12.82 -1.39 -3.44
N TRP A 33 12.01 -1.97 -2.56
CA TRP A 33 10.64 -1.53 -2.39
C TRP A 33 10.58 -0.30 -1.49
N SER A 34 10.28 0.85 -2.08
CA SER A 34 10.03 2.10 -1.37
C SER A 34 8.74 2.72 -1.84
N GLN A 35 8.16 3.52 -0.96
CA GLN A 35 7.03 4.31 -1.31
C GLN A 35 6.91 5.53 -0.42
N ASN A 36 6.62 6.65 -1.05
CA ASN A 36 6.49 7.91 -0.36
C ASN A 36 5.29 8.67 -0.88
N GLY A 37 4.76 9.54 -0.03
CA GLY A 37 3.80 10.55 -0.44
C GLY A 37 3.05 11.11 0.75
N LYS A 38 2.26 12.14 0.49
CA LYS A 38 1.32 12.71 1.45
C LYS A 38 -0.09 12.32 1.01
N THR A 39 -0.99 12.08 1.95
CA THR A 39 -2.40 11.89 1.60
C THR A 39 -3.24 12.58 2.65
N ASN A 40 -4.22 13.33 2.19
CA ASN A 40 -5.16 13.99 3.06
C ASN A 40 -6.57 13.63 2.64
N TYR A 41 -7.24 12.85 3.47
CA TYR A 41 -8.48 12.19 3.06
C TYR A 41 -9.71 13.07 3.25
N GLY A 42 -9.59 14.27 3.82
CA GLY A 42 -10.71 15.19 4.06
C GLY A 42 -11.80 14.54 4.90
N ASN A 43 -12.66 13.76 4.25
CA ASN A 43 -13.71 12.94 4.83
C ASN A 43 -13.36 11.44 5.02
N GLY A 44 -12.08 11.08 4.97
CA GLY A 44 -11.62 9.71 5.20
C GLY A 44 -11.75 8.77 3.98
N GLN A 45 -11.62 7.47 4.22
CA GLN A 45 -11.81 6.42 3.22
C GLN A 45 -12.93 5.50 3.68
N LEU A 46 -13.95 5.32 2.83
CA LEU A 46 -15.10 4.47 3.09
C LEU A 46 -14.95 3.17 2.30
N PHE A 47 -15.02 2.03 2.98
CA PHE A 47 -14.91 0.70 2.36
C PHE A 47 -16.16 -0.11 2.66
N GLY A 48 -16.70 -0.83 1.67
CA GLY A 48 -17.96 -1.56 1.82
C GLY A 48 -19.20 -0.67 1.71
N CYS A 49 -20.31 -1.10 2.31
CA CYS A 49 -21.59 -0.39 2.19
C CYS A 49 -21.67 0.75 3.22
N ASN A 50 -21.62 2.00 2.76
CA ASN A 50 -21.59 3.18 3.61
C ASN A 50 -22.65 4.20 3.16
N LEU A 51 -23.35 4.81 4.11
CA LEU A 51 -24.24 5.95 3.90
C LEU A 51 -23.75 7.09 4.77
N GLU A 52 -23.48 8.23 4.14
CA GLU A 52 -22.98 9.41 4.84
C GLU A 52 -23.80 10.64 4.45
N PHE A 53 -24.20 11.44 5.44
CA PHE A 53 -24.99 12.65 5.23
C PHE A 53 -24.67 13.71 6.29
N GLY A 54 -24.74 14.98 5.92
CA GLY A 54 -24.58 16.11 6.84
C GLY A 54 -23.14 16.46 7.22
N PHE A 55 -22.13 16.04 6.44
CA PHE A 55 -20.74 16.40 6.70
C PHE A 55 -20.31 17.67 5.96
N LEU A 56 -19.46 18.46 6.61
CA LEU A 56 -18.70 19.55 6.01
C LEU A 56 -17.24 19.34 6.38
N THR A 57 -16.39 19.14 5.38
CA THR A 57 -14.95 18.93 5.57
C THR A 57 -14.18 20.12 5.04
N ASN A 58 -13.47 20.80 5.94
CA ASN A 58 -12.50 21.84 5.59
C ASN A 58 -11.10 21.27 5.82
N LEU A 59 -10.27 21.35 4.79
CA LEU A 59 -8.95 20.75 4.81
C LEU A 59 -7.92 21.76 4.35
N CYS A 60 -7.16 22.26 5.32
CA CYS A 60 -6.05 23.18 5.09
C CYS A 60 -4.75 22.43 5.32
N ASP A 61 -4.01 22.18 4.24
CA ASP A 61 -2.63 21.71 4.30
C ASP A 61 -1.71 22.94 4.32
N ASN A 62 -1.19 23.29 5.50
CA ASN A 62 -0.43 24.54 5.71
C ASN A 62 1.08 24.28 5.73
N ASP A 63 1.59 23.68 4.67
CA ASP A 63 3.02 23.62 4.41
C ASP A 63 3.42 24.91 3.62
N ILE A 64 4.07 25.89 4.29
CA ILE A 64 4.54 27.15 3.66
C ILE A 64 5.65 26.89 2.62
N LEU A 65 6.37 25.76 2.76
CA LEU A 65 7.34 25.25 1.81
C LEU A 65 6.97 23.81 1.49
N ASP A 66 6.67 23.54 0.22
CA ASP A 66 6.55 22.19 -0.31
C ASP A 66 7.93 21.53 -0.21
N SER A 67 8.13 20.71 0.83
CA SER A 67 9.30 19.83 0.87
C SER A 67 9.06 18.76 -0.19
N PRO A 68 9.88 18.70 -1.26
CA PRO A 68 9.73 17.66 -2.25
C PRO A 68 9.86 16.32 -1.53
N ILE A 69 9.02 15.36 -1.90
CA ILE A 69 9.16 13.98 -1.47
C ILE A 69 10.57 13.52 -1.91
N ASN A 70 11.53 13.57 -1.00
CA ASN A 70 12.91 13.20 -1.28
C ASN A 70 13.10 11.72 -0.94
N GLU A 71 13.26 10.92 -1.98
CA GLU A 71 13.61 9.51 -1.83
C GLU A 71 15.10 9.36 -1.50
N ALA A 72 15.41 8.96 -0.26
CA ALA A 72 16.56 8.09 -0.06
C ALA A 72 16.20 6.75 -0.74
N GLN A 73 16.58 6.61 -2.02
CA GLN A 73 16.39 5.39 -2.80
C GLN A 73 16.74 4.18 -1.92
N PRO A 74 15.91 3.13 -1.84
CA PRO A 74 16.36 1.91 -1.20
C PRO A 74 17.57 1.44 -2.00
N SER A 75 18.72 1.38 -1.35
CA SER A 75 19.99 0.99 -1.99
C SER A 75 19.77 -0.29 -2.78
N SER A 76 20.25 -0.35 -4.01
CA SER A 76 20.26 -1.59 -4.79
C SER A 76 20.95 -2.69 -3.99
N THR A 77 20.18 -3.58 -3.35
CA THR A 77 20.74 -4.76 -2.70
C THR A 77 20.86 -5.87 -3.73
N ILE A 78 22.00 -6.54 -3.74
CA ILE A 78 22.28 -7.66 -4.64
C ILE A 78 21.33 -8.81 -4.27
N GLN A 79 20.50 -9.22 -5.22
CA GLN A 79 19.64 -10.39 -5.08
C GLN A 79 20.48 -11.66 -5.30
N THR A 80 20.84 -12.33 -4.21
CA THR A 80 21.37 -13.70 -4.26
C THR A 80 20.24 -14.66 -3.93
N GLN A 81 19.31 -14.87 -4.87
CA GLN A 81 18.36 -15.98 -4.75
C GLN A 81 18.91 -17.16 -5.56
N THR A 82 19.54 -18.10 -4.86
CA THR A 82 19.96 -19.39 -5.42
C THR A 82 18.75 -20.32 -5.49
N SER A 83 18.53 -20.90 -6.68
CA SER A 83 17.54 -21.95 -6.95
C SER A 83 17.71 -23.21 -6.11
#